data_AF-A0A194VCV1-F1
#
_entry.id   AF-A0A194VCV1-F1
#
_cell.length_a   1.000
_cell.length_b   1.000
_cell.length_c   1.000
_cell.angle_alpha   90.00
_cell.angle_beta   90.00
_cell.angle_gamma   90.00
#
_symmetry.space_group_name_H-M   'P 1'
#
loop_
_entity.id
_entity.type
_entity.pdbx_description
1 polymer ?
#
loop_
_entity_poly.entity_id
_entity_poly.type
_entity_poly.pdbx_seq_one_letter_code
_entity_poly.pdbx_strand_id
1 'polypeptide(L)'
;MAPGGGHNGTEGWGQYLQYSLDASKMTVNNSAYAGRSARTFTREGRFQNIFDKVQLGDWAIIEFGHNDGPADPANDTKNRVDCPGISSETCPVTYNNQTEIVQTYVTYLRNASSIFLSLGAKVIISSQTPTNPYDNSNGTYSWVPTIYEWYSWYIVDSLGGPSKGIYYVNHGDYGAQALRLMGKETANFNFPMDHTHTSPWLADVFSKAFVLGVKCGTSPFQDFVVNATSRIEGDQLGTCAMVNSTLPIKERAIEAISV
;
A
#
# COMPACT_ATOMS: atom_id res chain seq x y z
N MET A 1 7.73 -3.72 -0.26
CA MET A 1 8.92 -4.62 -0.28
C MET A 1 8.99 -5.43 1.01
N ALA A 2 9.49 -6.67 0.98
CA ALA A 2 9.36 -7.67 2.04
C ALA A 2 10.68 -7.98 2.80
N PRO A 3 10.64 -8.51 4.04
CA PRO A 3 11.82 -9.06 4.72
C PRO A 3 12.54 -10.06 3.82
N GLY A 4 13.86 -9.90 3.62
CA GLY A 4 14.65 -10.81 2.79
C GLY A 4 14.32 -10.80 1.29
N GLY A 5 13.35 -10.00 0.85
CA GLY A 5 13.07 -9.71 -0.57
C GLY A 5 14.08 -8.75 -1.21
N GLY A 6 15.01 -8.26 -0.38
CA GLY A 6 15.97 -7.21 -0.62
C GLY A 6 17.21 -7.58 -1.43
N HIS A 7 17.16 -8.62 -2.25
CA HIS A 7 18.33 -9.07 -2.99
C HIS A 7 19.08 -7.88 -3.65
N ASN A 8 20.41 -7.94 -3.65
CA ASN A 8 21.31 -6.90 -4.17
C ASN A 8 21.16 -5.52 -3.50
N GLY A 9 21.09 -5.47 -2.17
CA GLY A 9 21.20 -4.22 -1.41
C GLY A 9 19.91 -3.39 -1.39
N THR A 10 18.76 -4.04 -1.54
CA THR A 10 17.44 -3.40 -1.43
C THR A 10 16.75 -3.84 -0.13
N GLU A 11 15.77 -3.09 0.35
CA GLU A 11 14.96 -3.47 1.52
C GLU A 11 13.53 -2.97 1.38
N GLY A 12 12.66 -3.36 2.31
CA GLY A 12 11.28 -2.92 2.35
C GLY A 12 10.93 -2.07 3.54
N TRP A 13 10.11 -1.05 3.30
CA TRP A 13 9.72 -0.06 4.30
C TRP A 13 9.15 -0.65 5.59
N GLY A 14 8.43 -1.78 5.51
CA GLY A 14 7.88 -2.44 6.70
C GLY A 14 8.94 -2.93 7.70
N GLN A 15 10.22 -3.05 7.31
CA GLN A 15 11.34 -3.34 8.22
C GLN A 15 11.65 -2.17 9.17
N TYR A 16 11.29 -0.95 8.78
CA TYR A 16 11.65 0.28 9.49
C TYR A 16 10.50 0.81 10.36
N LEU A 17 9.28 0.33 10.14
CA LEU A 17 8.09 0.82 10.84
C LEU A 17 8.21 0.73 12.37
N GLN A 18 8.86 -0.32 12.87
CA GLN A 18 9.08 -0.52 14.31
C GLN A 18 9.82 0.63 15.00
N TYR A 19 10.67 1.37 14.28
CA TYR A 19 11.41 2.50 14.83
C TYR A 19 10.55 3.75 15.03
N SER A 20 9.35 3.76 14.43
CA SER A 20 8.39 4.87 14.57
C SER A 20 7.32 4.59 15.62
N LEU A 21 7.28 3.39 16.19
CA LEU A 21 6.22 2.95 17.11
C LEU A 21 6.71 2.79 18.54
N ASP A 22 5.83 3.06 19.50
CA ASP A 22 6.06 2.81 20.91
C ASP A 22 6.15 1.31 21.17
N ALA A 23 7.38 0.81 21.33
CA ALA A 23 7.69 -0.60 21.52
C ALA A 23 7.08 -1.20 22.81
N SER A 24 6.62 -0.36 23.75
CA SER A 24 5.87 -0.84 24.94
C SER A 24 4.42 -1.19 24.63
N LYS A 25 3.89 -0.73 23.48
CA LYS A 25 2.49 -0.92 23.07
C LYS A 25 2.34 -1.77 21.81
N MET A 26 3.32 -1.72 20.90
CA MET A 26 3.23 -2.34 19.58
C MET A 26 4.46 -3.19 19.29
N THR A 27 4.23 -4.37 18.71
CA THR A 27 5.28 -5.17 18.07
C THR A 27 4.96 -5.30 16.58
N VAL A 28 5.95 -5.05 15.72
CA VAL A 28 5.76 -5.16 14.26
C VAL A 28 6.13 -6.56 13.80
N ASN A 29 5.17 -7.26 13.19
CA ASN A 29 5.42 -8.52 12.50
C ASN A 29 5.31 -8.32 10.98
N ASN A 30 6.45 -8.11 10.32
CA ASN A 30 6.48 -7.89 8.88
C ASN A 30 6.29 -9.20 8.11
N SER A 31 5.04 -9.45 7.69
CA SER A 31 4.62 -10.65 6.94
C SER A 31 4.62 -10.45 5.42
N ALA A 32 5.17 -9.34 4.91
CA ALA A 32 5.25 -9.09 3.48
C ALA A 32 6.11 -10.18 2.80
N TYR A 33 5.85 -10.46 1.52
CA TYR A 33 6.67 -11.40 0.75
C TYR A 33 6.92 -10.89 -0.67
N ALA A 34 8.17 -10.99 -1.14
CA ALA A 34 8.57 -10.43 -2.42
C ALA A 34 7.83 -11.07 -3.61
N GLY A 35 7.47 -10.23 -4.58
CA GLY A 35 6.78 -10.67 -5.79
C GLY A 35 5.35 -11.16 -5.58
N ARG A 36 4.70 -10.84 -4.46
CA ARG A 36 3.28 -11.15 -4.26
C ARG A 36 2.39 -9.97 -4.67
N SER A 37 1.23 -10.35 -5.20
CA SER A 37 0.01 -9.59 -5.45
C SER A 37 -1.05 -10.01 -4.43
N ALA A 38 -2.19 -9.30 -4.39
CA ALA A 38 -3.36 -9.68 -3.61
C ALA A 38 -3.82 -11.12 -3.94
N ARG A 39 -3.87 -11.49 -5.23
CA ARG A 39 -4.14 -12.86 -5.68
C ARG A 39 -3.16 -13.87 -5.09
N THR A 40 -1.86 -13.69 -5.32
CA THR A 40 -0.87 -14.71 -4.95
C THR A 40 -0.67 -14.81 -3.45
N PHE A 41 -0.77 -13.71 -2.72
CA PHE A 41 -0.73 -13.72 -1.25
C PHE A 41 -1.93 -14.50 -0.68
N THR A 42 -3.11 -14.35 -1.29
CA THR A 42 -4.31 -15.14 -0.94
C THR A 42 -4.14 -16.61 -1.30
N ARG A 43 -3.79 -16.91 -2.57
CA ARG A 43 -3.64 -18.28 -3.07
C ARG A 43 -2.60 -19.10 -2.30
N GLU A 44 -1.53 -18.46 -1.83
CA GLU A 44 -0.47 -19.11 -1.04
C GLU A 44 -0.82 -19.26 0.45
N GLY A 45 -2.05 -18.93 0.87
CA GLY A 45 -2.50 -19.07 2.26
C GLY A 45 -1.82 -18.10 3.23
N ARG A 46 -1.19 -17.03 2.74
CA ARG A 46 -0.42 -16.12 3.60
C ARG A 46 -1.33 -15.25 4.45
N PHE A 47 -2.47 -14.84 3.92
CA PHE A 47 -3.51 -14.21 4.74
C PHE A 47 -4.01 -15.16 5.83
N GLN A 48 -4.28 -16.43 5.49
CA GLN A 48 -4.70 -17.44 6.47
C GLN A 48 -3.70 -17.58 7.62
N ASN A 49 -2.40 -17.68 7.30
CA ASN A 49 -1.35 -17.76 8.33
C ASN A 49 -1.30 -16.56 9.29
N ILE A 50 -1.81 -15.40 8.88
CA ILE A 50 -1.92 -14.21 9.74
C ILE A 50 -3.25 -14.26 10.52
N PHE A 51 -4.36 -14.63 9.87
CA PHE A 51 -5.66 -14.81 10.53
C PHE A 51 -5.59 -15.78 11.70
N ASP A 52 -4.80 -16.85 11.58
CA ASP A 52 -4.63 -17.86 12.65
C ASP A 52 -3.89 -17.33 13.88
N LYS A 53 -3.27 -16.15 13.79
CA LYS A 53 -2.43 -15.55 14.85
C LYS A 53 -2.95 -14.21 15.37
N VAL A 54 -3.83 -13.55 14.62
CA VAL A 54 -4.33 -12.23 14.96
C VAL A 54 -5.23 -12.29 16.20
N GLN A 55 -5.10 -11.29 17.06
CA GLN A 55 -5.87 -11.16 18.29
C GLN A 55 -6.76 -9.91 18.24
N LEU A 56 -7.79 -9.91 19.09
CA LEU A 56 -8.65 -8.74 19.29
C LEU A 56 -7.79 -7.51 19.65
N GLY A 57 -7.94 -6.42 18.90
CA GLY A 57 -7.19 -5.17 19.11
C GLY A 57 -5.90 -5.05 18.29
N ASP A 58 -5.48 -6.11 17.59
CA ASP A 58 -4.35 -6.05 16.66
C ASP A 58 -4.64 -5.13 15.46
N TRP A 59 -3.59 -4.80 14.73
CA TRP A 59 -3.67 -4.02 13.50
C TRP A 59 -3.10 -4.79 12.31
N ALA A 60 -3.84 -4.79 11.20
CA ALA A 60 -3.36 -5.27 9.90
C ALA A 60 -3.12 -4.08 8.97
N ILE A 61 -1.87 -3.90 8.53
CA ILE A 61 -1.52 -2.95 7.47
C ILE A 61 -1.34 -3.74 6.17
N ILE A 62 -2.14 -3.41 5.15
CA ILE A 62 -2.19 -4.13 3.88
C ILE A 62 -1.80 -3.16 2.75
N GLU A 63 -0.79 -3.53 1.97
CA GLU A 63 -0.31 -2.74 0.83
C GLU A 63 0.04 -3.66 -0.35
N PHE A 64 -0.66 -3.49 -1.47
CA PHE A 64 -0.46 -4.21 -2.74
C PHE A 64 -0.68 -3.27 -3.92
N GLY A 65 -0.27 -3.67 -5.13
CA GLY A 65 -0.43 -2.91 -6.37
C GLY A 65 0.71 -3.12 -7.37
N HIS A 66 1.96 -3.21 -6.89
CA HIS A 66 3.15 -3.36 -7.74
C HIS A 66 3.17 -4.64 -8.61
N ASN A 67 2.51 -5.71 -8.18
CA ASN A 67 2.53 -7.01 -8.87
C ASN A 67 1.14 -7.40 -9.42
N ASP A 68 0.15 -6.56 -9.22
CA ASP A 68 -1.26 -6.89 -9.34
C ASP A 68 -1.78 -6.66 -10.77
N GLY A 69 -1.00 -5.98 -11.61
CA GLY A 69 -1.34 -5.61 -12.99
C GLY A 69 -0.76 -4.24 -13.36
N PRO A 70 -1.33 -3.54 -14.37
CA PRO A 70 -2.48 -3.95 -15.19
C PRO A 70 -2.06 -4.91 -16.33
N ALA A 71 -2.68 -6.08 -16.42
CA ALA A 71 -2.59 -6.99 -17.58
C ALA A 71 -3.77 -7.99 -17.60
N ASP A 72 -3.83 -8.85 -18.61
CA ASP A 72 -4.72 -10.00 -18.63
C ASP A 72 -4.08 -11.15 -17.81
N PRO A 73 -4.72 -11.66 -16.74
CA PRO A 73 -4.17 -12.73 -15.92
C PRO A 73 -3.95 -14.04 -16.69
N ALA A 74 -4.60 -14.26 -17.84
CA ALA A 74 -4.38 -15.43 -18.69
C ALA A 74 -3.00 -15.40 -19.39
N ASN A 75 -2.42 -14.21 -19.58
CA ASN A 75 -1.13 -14.01 -20.24
C ASN A 75 0.02 -13.78 -19.26
N ASP A 76 -0.27 -13.75 -17.95
CA ASP A 76 0.74 -13.49 -16.95
C ASP A 76 1.55 -14.75 -16.59
N THR A 77 2.76 -14.82 -17.13
CA THR A 77 3.72 -15.90 -16.84
C THR A 77 4.11 -16.01 -15.36
N LYS A 78 3.94 -14.94 -14.56
CA LYS A 78 4.25 -14.94 -13.12
C LYS A 78 3.04 -15.32 -12.26
N ASN A 79 1.84 -15.44 -12.83
CA ASN A 79 0.58 -15.81 -12.16
C ASN A 79 0.22 -14.92 -10.96
N ARG A 80 0.53 -13.62 -11.05
CA ARG A 80 0.31 -12.56 -10.06
C ARG A 80 -0.86 -11.67 -10.39
N VAL A 81 -1.08 -11.38 -11.67
CA VAL A 81 -2.09 -10.41 -12.12
C VAL A 81 -3.48 -10.79 -11.64
N ASP A 82 -4.20 -9.81 -11.11
CA ASP A 82 -5.59 -9.94 -10.67
C ASP A 82 -6.55 -9.85 -11.87
N CYS A 83 -7.81 -10.24 -11.68
CA CYS A 83 -8.82 -10.03 -12.72
C CYS A 83 -9.14 -8.53 -12.82
N PRO A 84 -9.16 -7.93 -14.04
CA PRO A 84 -9.59 -6.54 -14.21
C PRO A 84 -11.04 -6.33 -13.77
N GLY A 85 -11.27 -5.27 -13.01
CA GLY A 85 -12.59 -4.96 -12.45
C GLY A 85 -12.48 -4.44 -11.03
N ILE A 86 -13.61 -4.01 -10.48
CA ILE A 86 -13.72 -3.45 -9.13
C ILE A 86 -14.66 -4.27 -8.24
N SER A 87 -15.49 -5.11 -8.85
CA SER A 87 -16.58 -5.80 -8.20
C SER A 87 -16.29 -7.31 -8.25
N SER A 88 -17.32 -8.10 -8.52
CA SER A 88 -17.31 -9.56 -8.56
C SER A 88 -16.86 -10.13 -9.92
N GLU A 89 -16.14 -9.37 -10.75
CA GLU A 89 -15.57 -9.92 -11.98
C GLU A 89 -14.59 -11.06 -11.66
N THR A 90 -14.62 -12.10 -12.50
CA THR A 90 -13.74 -13.26 -12.35
C THR A 90 -13.11 -13.65 -13.67
N CYS A 91 -11.86 -14.08 -13.62
CA CYS A 91 -11.08 -14.51 -14.78
C CYS A 91 -10.64 -15.96 -14.56
N PRO A 92 -11.19 -16.95 -15.29
CA PRO A 92 -10.70 -18.32 -15.21
C PRO A 92 -9.35 -18.43 -15.92
N VAL A 93 -8.34 -19.00 -15.25
CA VAL A 93 -7.00 -19.23 -15.81
C VAL A 93 -6.50 -20.62 -15.47
N THR A 94 -5.51 -21.13 -16.21
CA THR A 94 -4.86 -22.40 -15.89
C THR A 94 -3.63 -22.15 -15.01
N TYR A 95 -3.61 -22.71 -13.81
CA TYR A 95 -2.47 -22.68 -12.90
C TYR A 95 -2.22 -24.10 -12.34
N ASN A 96 -0.99 -24.60 -12.45
CA ASN A 96 -0.63 -25.96 -12.03
C ASN A 96 -1.57 -27.07 -12.55
N ASN A 97 -1.91 -27.00 -13.85
CA ASN A 97 -2.84 -27.92 -14.51
C ASN A 97 -4.26 -27.95 -13.92
N GLN A 98 -4.65 -26.90 -13.19
CA GLN A 98 -5.99 -26.72 -12.61
C GLN A 98 -6.57 -25.37 -13.03
N THR A 99 -7.90 -25.28 -13.09
CA THR A 99 -8.58 -23.99 -13.27
C THR A 99 -8.54 -23.21 -11.96
N GLU A 100 -7.94 -22.02 -11.98
CA GLU A 100 -8.01 -21.02 -10.93
C GLU A 100 -9.02 -19.95 -11.33
N ILE A 101 -9.96 -19.62 -10.44
CA ILE A 101 -10.89 -18.50 -10.61
C ILE A 101 -10.28 -17.26 -9.97
N VAL A 102 -9.69 -16.40 -10.80
CA VAL A 102 -9.01 -15.19 -10.34
C VAL A 102 -10.05 -14.11 -10.04
N GLN A 103 -9.98 -13.54 -8.85
CA GLN A 103 -10.83 -12.42 -8.41
C GLN A 103 -10.19 -11.07 -8.75
N THR A 104 -10.96 -9.99 -8.60
CA THR A 104 -10.42 -8.62 -8.66
C THR A 104 -9.57 -8.27 -7.44
N TYR A 105 -8.64 -7.32 -7.59
CA TYR A 105 -7.86 -6.73 -6.49
C TYR A 105 -8.75 -6.33 -5.32
N VAL A 106 -9.85 -5.63 -5.62
CA VAL A 106 -10.82 -5.16 -4.64
C VAL A 106 -11.49 -6.33 -3.91
N THR A 107 -11.89 -7.38 -4.63
CA THR A 107 -12.48 -8.57 -4.00
C THR A 107 -11.51 -9.26 -3.06
N TYR A 108 -10.24 -9.45 -3.44
CA TYR A 108 -9.23 -10.05 -2.57
C TYR A 108 -9.06 -9.26 -1.27
N LEU A 109 -8.84 -7.95 -1.38
CA LEU A 109 -8.55 -7.12 -0.22
C LEU A 109 -9.78 -6.80 0.63
N ARG A 110 -10.98 -6.68 0.04
CA ARG A 110 -12.24 -6.58 0.82
C ARG A 110 -12.48 -7.84 1.63
N ASN A 111 -12.28 -9.02 1.05
CA ASN A 111 -12.44 -10.29 1.75
C ASN A 111 -11.44 -10.41 2.90
N ALA A 112 -10.15 -10.16 2.66
CA ALA A 112 -9.13 -10.22 3.68
C ALA A 112 -9.39 -9.22 4.82
N SER A 113 -9.75 -7.98 4.48
CA SER A 113 -10.06 -6.94 5.46
C SER A 113 -11.28 -7.29 6.30
N SER A 114 -12.33 -7.84 5.68
CA SER A 114 -13.54 -8.25 6.40
C SER A 114 -13.25 -9.35 7.43
N ILE A 115 -12.33 -10.26 7.12
CA ILE A 115 -11.88 -11.30 8.06
C ILE A 115 -11.07 -10.69 9.22
N PHE A 116 -10.14 -9.78 8.95
CA PHE A 116 -9.42 -9.08 10.02
C PHE A 116 -10.37 -8.33 10.96
N LEU A 117 -11.34 -7.60 10.40
CA LEU A 117 -12.35 -6.88 11.16
C LEU A 117 -13.24 -7.82 11.99
N SER A 118 -13.63 -8.99 11.46
CA SER A 118 -14.44 -9.97 12.20
C SER A 118 -13.67 -10.64 13.33
N LEU A 119 -12.35 -10.73 13.22
CA LEU A 119 -11.44 -11.18 14.29
C LEU A 119 -11.16 -10.06 15.32
N GLY A 120 -11.73 -8.87 15.14
CA GLY A 120 -11.60 -7.74 16.05
C GLY A 120 -10.31 -6.94 15.89
N ALA A 121 -9.55 -7.17 14.81
CA ALA A 121 -8.44 -6.32 14.44
C ALA A 121 -8.94 -5.04 13.75
N LYS A 122 -8.11 -3.99 13.76
CA LYS A 122 -8.29 -2.81 12.92
C LYS A 122 -7.46 -2.96 11.64
N VAL A 123 -7.91 -2.34 10.55
CA VAL A 123 -7.27 -2.49 9.24
C VAL A 123 -6.83 -1.13 8.69
N ILE A 124 -5.62 -1.06 8.18
CA ILE A 124 -5.15 0.05 7.34
C ILE A 124 -4.91 -0.51 5.93
N ILE A 125 -5.63 0.00 4.95
CA ILE A 125 -5.28 -0.19 3.54
C ILE A 125 -4.38 0.98 3.13
N SER A 126 -3.16 0.66 2.77
CA SER A 126 -2.15 1.60 2.30
C SER A 126 -2.08 1.53 0.77
N SER A 127 -2.08 2.68 0.10
CA SER A 127 -1.81 2.71 -1.35
C SER A 127 -0.38 2.25 -1.63
N GLN A 128 -0.15 1.69 -2.83
CA GLN A 128 1.21 1.26 -3.19
C GLN A 128 2.18 2.44 -3.16
N THR A 129 3.39 2.20 -2.66
CA THR A 129 4.51 3.12 -2.79
C THR A 129 4.81 3.47 -4.26
N PRO A 130 5.39 4.65 -4.53
CA PRO A 130 5.76 5.03 -5.89
C PRO A 130 6.94 4.21 -6.41
N THR A 131 6.96 3.96 -7.72
CA THR A 131 8.21 3.67 -8.44
C THR A 131 8.99 4.97 -8.64
N ASN A 132 10.25 4.88 -9.09
CA ASN A 132 11.09 6.05 -9.31
C ASN A 132 10.44 7.02 -10.33
N PRO A 133 9.97 8.21 -9.91
CA PRO A 133 9.25 9.14 -10.78
C PRO A 133 10.17 9.85 -11.79
N TYR A 134 11.49 9.65 -11.67
CA TYR A 134 12.50 10.14 -12.60
C TYR A 134 12.93 9.08 -13.63
N ASP A 135 12.41 7.85 -13.55
CA ASP A 135 12.70 6.78 -14.52
C ASP A 135 11.86 6.97 -15.80
N ASN A 136 12.25 7.97 -16.58
CA ASN A 136 11.65 8.30 -17.87
C ASN A 136 12.70 8.95 -18.78
N SER A 137 12.40 9.05 -20.08
CA SER A 137 13.37 9.42 -21.11
C SER A 137 13.98 10.82 -20.95
N ASN A 138 13.25 11.76 -20.36
CA ASN A 138 13.75 13.12 -20.08
C ASN A 138 14.29 13.28 -18.65
N GLY A 139 14.14 12.26 -17.80
CA GLY A 139 14.53 12.24 -16.39
C GLY A 139 13.92 13.38 -15.57
N THR A 140 12.70 13.80 -15.92
CA THR A 140 11.93 14.80 -15.17
C THR A 140 11.04 14.12 -14.14
N TYR A 141 10.65 14.84 -13.10
CA TYR A 141 9.72 14.30 -12.11
C TYR A 141 8.34 14.07 -12.75
N SER A 142 7.87 12.84 -12.75
CA SER A 142 6.52 12.47 -13.19
C SER A 142 5.95 11.40 -12.26
N TRP A 143 4.91 11.77 -11.51
CA TRP A 143 4.16 10.87 -10.65
C TRP A 143 2.69 10.93 -11.02
N VAL A 144 2.12 9.75 -11.29
CA VAL A 144 0.69 9.56 -11.45
C VAL A 144 0.34 8.30 -10.67
N PRO A 145 -0.58 8.37 -9.71
CA PRO A 145 -0.97 7.20 -8.94
C PRO A 145 -1.60 6.15 -9.87
N THR A 146 -1.34 4.88 -9.58
CA THR A 146 -1.98 3.77 -10.32
C THR A 146 -3.45 3.66 -9.92
N ILE A 147 -4.22 2.88 -10.69
CA ILE A 147 -5.62 2.59 -10.34
C ILE A 147 -5.76 1.92 -8.96
N TYR A 148 -4.72 1.23 -8.48
CA TYR A 148 -4.72 0.54 -7.19
C TYR A 148 -4.80 1.50 -6.01
N GLU A 149 -4.41 2.76 -6.17
CA GLU A 149 -4.64 3.79 -5.17
C GLU A 149 -6.13 4.04 -4.98
N TRP A 150 -6.87 4.21 -6.08
CA TRP A 150 -8.32 4.37 -6.03
C TRP A 150 -9.02 3.12 -5.52
N TYR A 151 -8.58 1.93 -5.93
CA TYR A 151 -9.11 0.68 -5.40
C TYR A 151 -8.86 0.54 -3.88
N SER A 152 -7.67 0.90 -3.41
CA SER A 152 -7.31 0.91 -1.98
C SER A 152 -8.26 1.79 -1.18
N TRP A 153 -8.51 3.01 -1.66
CA TRP A 153 -9.48 3.91 -1.06
C TRP A 153 -10.91 3.33 -1.08
N TYR A 154 -11.34 2.81 -2.23
CA TYR A 154 -12.67 2.23 -2.41
C TYR A 154 -12.93 1.04 -1.48
N ILE A 155 -11.93 0.19 -1.23
CA ILE A 155 -12.05 -0.93 -0.27
C ILE A 155 -12.44 -0.40 1.11
N VAL A 156 -11.77 0.66 1.59
CA VAL A 156 -12.02 1.28 2.89
C VAL A 156 -13.43 1.87 2.94
N ASP A 157 -13.82 2.65 1.92
CA ASP A 157 -15.15 3.25 1.82
C ASP A 157 -16.25 2.18 1.81
N SER A 158 -16.09 1.14 0.97
CA SER A 158 -17.06 0.05 0.81
C SER A 158 -17.27 -0.82 2.05
N LEU A 159 -16.35 -0.75 3.02
CA LEU A 159 -16.42 -1.45 4.32
C LEU A 159 -16.83 -0.53 5.48
N GLY A 160 -17.25 0.70 5.19
CA GLY A 160 -17.78 1.64 6.18
C GLY A 160 -16.72 2.53 6.85
N GLY A 161 -15.48 2.50 6.36
CA GLY A 161 -14.42 3.42 6.73
C GLY A 161 -14.08 3.44 8.23
N PRO A 162 -13.58 4.59 8.75
CA PRO A 162 -13.11 4.73 10.12
C PRO A 162 -14.11 4.28 11.19
N SER A 163 -15.42 4.43 10.93
CA SER A 163 -16.49 4.01 11.85
C SER A 163 -16.56 2.50 12.07
N LYS A 164 -15.97 1.72 11.16
CA LYS A 164 -15.87 0.26 11.21
C LYS A 164 -14.46 -0.24 11.53
N GLY A 165 -13.53 0.66 11.88
CA GLY A 165 -12.16 0.28 12.23
C GLY A 165 -11.27 -0.02 11.03
N ILE A 166 -11.66 0.41 9.82
CA ILE A 166 -10.83 0.35 8.61
C ILE A 166 -10.46 1.75 8.14
N TYR A 167 -9.20 1.94 7.76
CA TYR A 167 -8.63 3.25 7.45
C TYR A 167 -7.83 3.20 6.16
N TYR A 168 -7.74 4.34 5.48
CA TYR A 168 -6.93 4.52 4.28
C TYR A 168 -5.71 5.38 4.60
N VAL A 169 -4.55 5.00 4.06
CA VAL A 169 -3.32 5.83 4.09
C VAL A 169 -2.81 5.97 2.66
N ASN A 170 -2.66 7.22 2.19
CA ASN A 170 -2.14 7.50 0.85
C ASN A 170 -0.60 7.45 0.80
N HIS A 171 -0.03 6.28 1.06
CA HIS A 171 1.42 6.11 1.13
C HIS A 171 2.11 6.38 -0.22
N GLY A 172 1.46 6.10 -1.34
CA GLY A 172 1.91 6.45 -2.69
C GLY A 172 2.25 7.94 -2.82
N ASP A 173 1.31 8.82 -2.52
CA ASP A 173 1.51 10.27 -2.63
C ASP A 173 2.53 10.82 -1.64
N TYR A 174 2.52 10.37 -0.38
CA TYR A 174 3.53 10.80 0.59
C TYR A 174 4.94 10.33 0.22
N GLY A 175 5.06 9.11 -0.33
CA GLY A 175 6.33 8.62 -0.89
C GLY A 175 6.78 9.46 -2.09
N ALA A 176 5.85 9.81 -2.98
CA ALA A 176 6.16 10.59 -4.17
C ALA A 176 6.57 12.04 -3.81
N GLN A 177 5.90 12.63 -2.82
CA GLN A 177 6.29 13.92 -2.22
C GLN A 177 7.73 13.89 -1.70
N ALA A 178 8.11 12.86 -0.94
CA ALA A 178 9.47 12.71 -0.43
C ALA A 178 10.50 12.59 -1.58
N LEU A 179 10.19 11.80 -2.62
CA LEU A 179 11.05 11.66 -3.80
C LEU A 179 11.21 12.98 -4.56
N ARG A 180 10.14 13.77 -4.66
CA ARG A 180 10.19 15.11 -5.29
C ARG A 180 11.12 16.05 -4.53
N LEU A 181 11.04 16.05 -3.21
CA LEU A 181 11.80 16.94 -2.33
C LEU A 181 13.29 16.59 -2.32
N MET A 182 13.65 15.30 -2.29
CA MET A 182 15.07 14.89 -2.30
C MET A 182 15.78 15.07 -3.65
N GLY A 183 15.00 15.25 -4.72
CA GLY A 183 15.51 15.48 -6.07
C GLY A 183 16.01 14.22 -6.79
N LYS A 184 16.24 14.38 -8.10
CA LYS A 184 16.56 13.30 -9.05
C LYS A 184 17.77 12.46 -8.65
N GLU A 185 18.87 13.11 -8.30
CA GLU A 185 20.15 12.41 -8.01
C GLU A 185 19.99 11.49 -6.81
N THR A 186 19.44 12.01 -5.71
CA THR A 186 19.17 11.24 -4.49
C THR A 186 18.16 10.13 -4.73
N ALA A 187 17.07 10.42 -5.47
CA ALA A 187 16.07 9.40 -5.81
C ALA A 187 16.69 8.24 -6.60
N ASN A 188 17.36 8.54 -7.72
CA ASN A 188 17.99 7.53 -8.57
C ASN A 188 19.04 6.70 -7.82
N PHE A 189 19.88 7.33 -6.99
CA PHE A 189 20.88 6.63 -6.20
C PHE A 189 20.27 5.59 -5.25
N ASN A 190 19.07 5.87 -4.74
CA ASN A 190 18.40 5.01 -3.77
C ASN A 190 17.40 4.01 -4.38
N PHE A 191 17.37 3.91 -5.71
CA PHE A 191 16.78 2.81 -6.46
C PHE A 191 17.92 1.98 -7.11
N PRO A 192 18.69 1.21 -6.31
CA PRO A 192 20.02 0.73 -6.71
C PRO A 192 20.03 -0.38 -7.77
N MET A 193 18.90 -1.07 -7.97
CA MET A 193 18.78 -2.18 -8.92
C MET A 193 17.88 -1.82 -10.09
N ASP A 194 16.70 -1.31 -9.78
CA ASP A 194 15.65 -0.99 -10.73
C ASP A 194 14.79 0.15 -10.16
N HIS A 195 13.82 0.60 -10.93
CA HIS A 195 12.92 1.69 -10.57
C HIS A 195 11.90 1.38 -9.46
N THR A 196 11.93 0.22 -8.82
CA THR A 196 10.91 -0.21 -7.82
C THR A 196 11.53 -0.56 -6.47
N HIS A 197 12.67 -1.25 -6.46
CA HIS A 197 13.27 -1.78 -5.24
C HIS A 197 14.19 -0.74 -4.61
N THR A 198 13.87 -0.33 -3.38
CA THR A 198 14.51 0.77 -2.65
C THR A 198 15.74 0.31 -1.89
N SER A 199 16.76 1.16 -1.77
CA SER A 199 17.86 1.00 -0.80
C SER A 199 17.31 0.97 0.65
N PRO A 200 18.10 0.48 1.64
CA PRO A 200 17.80 0.63 3.06
C PRO A 200 17.39 2.05 3.46
N TRP A 201 18.10 3.06 2.97
CA TRP A 201 17.81 4.46 3.28
C TRP A 201 16.45 4.92 2.74
N LEU A 202 16.13 4.60 1.49
CA LEU A 202 14.85 5.00 0.91
C LEU A 202 13.68 4.15 1.45
N ALA A 203 13.93 2.90 1.86
CA ALA A 203 12.95 2.09 2.59
C ALA A 203 12.57 2.75 3.93
N ASP A 204 13.54 3.28 4.68
CA ASP A 204 13.28 4.07 5.89
C ASP A 204 12.51 5.36 5.60
N VAL A 205 12.87 6.08 4.53
CA VAL A 205 12.12 7.28 4.10
C VAL A 205 10.68 6.95 3.75
N PHE A 206 10.41 5.86 3.03
CA PHE A 206 9.04 5.43 2.75
C PHE A 206 8.31 5.02 4.03
N SER A 207 8.97 4.31 4.96
CA SER A 207 8.36 4.01 6.26
C SER A 207 7.94 5.27 7.01
N LYS A 208 8.75 6.33 6.93
CA LYS A 208 8.42 7.64 7.51
C LYS A 208 7.31 8.35 6.73
N ALA A 209 7.28 8.25 5.41
CA ALA A 209 6.20 8.77 4.58
C ALA A 209 4.84 8.12 4.92
N PHE A 210 4.81 6.80 5.17
CA PHE A 210 3.62 6.12 5.70
C PHE A 210 3.18 6.71 7.05
N VAL A 211 4.12 6.93 7.97
CA VAL A 211 3.83 7.50 9.30
C VAL A 211 3.32 8.95 9.19
N LEU A 212 3.86 9.75 8.26
CA LEU A 212 3.32 11.06 7.94
C LEU A 212 1.86 10.94 7.45
N GLY A 213 1.58 10.00 6.54
CA GLY A 213 0.21 9.72 6.08
C GLY A 213 -0.74 9.29 7.20
N VAL A 214 -0.27 8.51 8.17
CA VAL A 214 -1.03 8.17 9.38
C VAL A 214 -1.33 9.41 10.22
N LYS A 215 -0.34 10.28 10.44
CA LYS A 215 -0.48 11.52 11.26
C LYS A 215 -1.41 12.55 10.62
N CYS A 216 -1.36 12.67 9.30
CA CYS A 216 -2.22 13.58 8.56
C CYS A 216 -3.63 13.01 8.30
N GLY A 217 -3.82 11.72 8.55
CA GLY A 217 -5.09 11.02 8.36
C GLY A 217 -5.97 10.96 9.61
N THR A 218 -6.98 10.09 9.55
CA THR A 218 -7.96 9.89 10.63
C THR A 218 -7.73 8.63 11.45
N SER A 219 -6.65 7.89 11.16
CA SER A 219 -6.36 6.63 11.84
C SER A 219 -5.91 6.87 13.28
N PRO A 220 -6.53 6.21 14.28
CA PRO A 220 -6.04 6.25 15.66
C PRO A 220 -4.71 5.49 15.82
N PHE A 221 -4.19 4.85 14.76
CA PHE A 221 -2.84 4.28 14.77
C PHE A 221 -1.76 5.33 15.10
N GLN A 222 -2.05 6.61 14.85
CA GLN A 222 -1.18 7.72 15.20
C GLN A 222 -0.84 7.83 16.70
N ASP A 223 -1.67 7.24 17.58
CA ASP A 223 -1.49 7.25 19.03
C ASP A 223 -0.34 6.33 19.48
N PHE A 224 0.10 5.43 18.60
CA PHE A 224 1.25 4.55 18.84
C PHE A 224 2.55 5.11 18.28
N VAL A 225 2.51 6.22 17.53
CA VAL A 225 3.70 6.83 16.96
C VAL A 225 4.46 7.60 18.04
N VAL A 226 5.76 7.35 18.18
CA VAL A 226 6.60 8.01 19.21
C VAL A 226 6.73 9.51 18.98
N ASN A 227 6.85 10.29 20.06
CA ASN A 227 6.92 11.76 20.00
C ASN A 227 8.09 12.30 19.15
N ALA A 228 9.24 11.61 19.12
CA ALA A 228 10.35 12.01 18.25
C ALA A 228 9.96 11.97 16.76
N THR A 229 9.03 11.08 16.40
CA THR A 229 8.46 10.93 15.06
C THR A 229 7.13 11.68 14.92
N SER A 230 6.66 12.40 15.94
CA SER A 230 5.41 13.17 15.84
C SER A 230 5.59 14.53 15.15
N ARG A 231 6.84 14.98 14.95
CA ARG A 231 7.20 16.19 14.18
C ARG A 231 7.88 15.82 12.86
N ILE A 232 7.32 14.83 12.16
CA ILE A 232 7.97 14.22 10.99
C ILE A 232 7.93 15.08 9.73
N GLU A 233 7.09 16.13 9.71
CA GLU A 233 7.11 17.13 8.65
C GLU A 233 8.48 17.83 8.57
N GLY A 234 8.90 18.17 7.35
CA GLY A 234 10.16 18.87 7.11
C GLY A 234 10.70 18.65 5.71
N ASP A 235 11.93 19.09 5.45
CA ASP A 235 12.51 19.13 4.10
C ASP A 235 12.59 17.76 3.41
N GLN A 236 12.63 16.67 4.18
CA GLN A 236 12.71 15.31 3.64
C GLN A 236 11.35 14.73 3.22
N LEU A 237 10.28 15.03 3.96
CA LEU A 237 8.96 14.40 3.77
C LEU A 237 7.88 15.37 3.33
N GLY A 238 8.10 16.68 3.50
CA GLY A 238 7.11 17.72 3.27
C GLY A 238 6.14 17.88 4.43
N THR A 239 4.99 18.48 4.13
CA THR A 239 3.87 18.68 5.06
C THR A 239 2.72 17.73 4.72
N CYS A 240 1.69 17.68 5.56
CA CYS A 240 0.45 16.99 5.22
C CYS A 240 -0.07 17.40 3.83
N ALA A 241 -0.37 16.39 3.00
CA ALA A 241 -0.99 16.60 1.71
C ALA A 241 -2.42 17.15 1.91
N MET A 242 -2.82 18.13 1.10
CA MET A 242 -4.16 18.73 1.23
C MET A 242 -5.24 17.67 0.98
N VAL A 243 -6.35 17.73 1.72
CA VAL A 243 -7.41 16.69 1.71
C VAL A 243 -7.87 16.29 0.30
N ASN A 244 -7.85 17.19 -0.68
CA ASN A 244 -8.18 16.92 -2.08
C ASN A 244 -7.21 15.96 -2.80
N SER A 245 -5.99 15.74 -2.32
CA SER A 245 -5.07 14.72 -2.84
C SER A 245 -5.18 13.38 -2.10
N THR A 246 -5.89 13.31 -0.97
CA THR A 246 -6.06 12.05 -0.21
C THR A 246 -7.32 11.26 -0.57
N LEU A 247 -8.25 11.90 -1.26
CA LEU A 247 -9.39 11.25 -1.88
C LEU A 247 -9.17 11.33 -3.39
N PRO A 248 -8.95 10.23 -4.11
CA PRO A 248 -8.99 10.22 -5.56
C PRO A 248 -10.43 10.42 -6.03
N ILE A 249 -10.96 11.63 -5.80
CA ILE A 249 -12.18 12.09 -6.43
C ILE A 249 -11.74 12.49 -7.84
N LYS A 250 -11.84 11.57 -8.81
CA LYS A 250 -12.14 12.02 -10.16
C LYS A 250 -13.39 12.89 -10.00
N GLU A 251 -13.23 14.20 -10.23
CA GLU A 251 -14.27 15.21 -10.17
C GLU A 251 -15.65 14.57 -10.37
N ARG A 252 -16.38 14.35 -9.28
CA ARG A 252 -17.82 14.11 -9.42
C ARG A 252 -18.33 15.45 -9.90
N ALA A 253 -18.56 15.57 -11.20
CA ALA A 253 -19.33 16.66 -11.75
C ALA A 253 -20.60 16.78 -10.91
N ILE A 254 -20.72 17.86 -10.15
CA ILE A 254 -21.97 18.22 -9.50
C ILE A 254 -22.83 18.77 -10.63
N GLU A 255 -23.68 17.94 -11.22
CA GLU A 255 -24.81 18.45 -11.98
C GLU A 255 -25.81 19.03 -10.99
N ALA A 256 -25.68 20.33 -10.72
CA ALA A 256 -26.71 21.09 -10.04
C ALA A 256 -27.86 21.35 -11.03
N ILE A 257 -28.91 20.54 -10.97
CA ILE A 257 -30.16 20.84 -11.66
C ILE A 257 -30.98 21.73 -10.72
N SER A 258 -31.06 23.03 -11.02
CA SER A 258 -32.09 23.91 -10.45
C SER A 258 -33.26 24.00 -11.41
N VAL A 259 -34.48 23.88 -10.89
CA VAL A 259 -35.71 24.27 -11.59
C VAL A 259 -35.83 25.79 -11.63
#